data_AF-A0A1F1L334-F1
#
_entry.id   AF-A0A1F1L334-F1
#
_cell.length_a   1.000
_cell.length_b   1.000
_cell.length_c   1.000
_cell.angle_alpha   90.00
_cell.angle_beta   90.00
_cell.angle_gamma   90.00
#
_symmetry.space_group_name_H-M   'P 1'
#
loop_
_entity.id
_entity.type
_entity.pdbx_description
1 polymer ?
#
loop_
_entity_poly.entity_id
_entity_poly.type
_entity_poly.pdbx_seq_one_letter_code
_entity_poly.pdbx_strand_id
1 'polypeptide(L)'
;MEDIVLKLREIEDFFQEITCEMLGIDLSKKENQNKVRIAWPTGGAPGWKINDDICFLRITPVDDSMTRQLNICYDPVKNNEPYTKKQVGYTRVHKINWTLYGPNSYDNADIIRHLIFDNNYMKKFKEKNLFLITDVPMPTRLPELYNNQWWERTDFSATFNEGVTRVSEVPYITSAEIVLKHNR
;
A
#
# COMPACT_ATOMS: atom_id res chain seq x y z
N MET A 1 -17.24 -13.90 8.01
CA MET A 1 -15.85 -13.48 7.81
C MET A 1 -15.94 -12.27 6.89
N GLU A 2 -15.43 -11.14 7.34
CA GLU A 2 -15.51 -9.87 6.62
C GLU A 2 -14.37 -9.75 5.62
N ASP A 3 -14.50 -8.84 4.66
CA ASP A 3 -13.44 -8.54 3.71
C ASP A 3 -12.19 -8.03 4.44
N ILE A 4 -11.05 -8.62 4.12
CA ILE A 4 -9.73 -8.16 4.57
C ILE A 4 -9.08 -7.52 3.36
N VAL A 5 -9.27 -6.21 3.21
CA VAL A 5 -8.72 -5.42 2.10
C VAL A 5 -8.50 -3.99 2.56
N LEU A 6 -7.35 -3.41 2.24
CA LEU A 6 -7.11 -1.99 2.46
C LEU A 6 -7.55 -1.19 1.24
N LYS A 7 -8.16 -0.04 1.48
CA LYS A 7 -8.35 1.00 0.47
C LYS A 7 -7.03 1.71 0.24
N LEU A 8 -6.81 2.23 -0.97
CA LEU A 8 -5.58 2.95 -1.30
C LEU A 8 -5.28 4.08 -0.30
N ARG A 9 -6.30 4.86 0.08
CA ARG A 9 -6.15 5.94 1.06
C ARG A 9 -5.72 5.45 2.44
N GLU A 10 -6.18 4.28 2.88
CA GLU A 10 -5.76 3.70 4.16
C GLU A 10 -4.29 3.27 4.13
N ILE A 11 -3.82 2.82 2.96
CA ILE A 11 -2.40 2.51 2.74
C ILE A 11 -1.59 3.81 2.72
N GLU A 12 -2.07 4.86 2.05
CA GLU A 12 -1.43 6.19 2.00
C GLU A 12 -1.29 6.81 3.38
N ASP A 13 -2.38 6.85 4.15
CA ASP A 13 -2.40 7.40 5.51
C ASP A 13 -1.44 6.60 6.41
N PHE A 14 -1.47 5.27 6.34
CA PHE A 14 -0.58 4.40 7.11
C PHE A 14 0.91 4.61 6.77
N PHE A 15 1.27 4.69 5.48
CA PHE A 15 2.66 4.93 5.10
C PHE A 15 3.12 6.35 5.41
N GLN A 16 2.22 7.33 5.42
CA GLN A 16 2.53 8.68 5.89
C GLN A 16 2.86 8.67 7.38
N GLU A 17 2.00 8.07 8.21
CA GLU A 17 2.19 7.97 9.66
C GLU A 17 3.49 7.24 10.00
N ILE A 18 3.72 6.07 9.40
CA ILE A 18 4.90 5.26 9.71
C ILE A 18 6.20 5.91 9.22
N THR A 19 6.16 6.65 8.11
CA THR A 19 7.33 7.41 7.62
C THR A 19 7.65 8.56 8.58
N CYS A 20 6.63 9.26 9.08
CA CYS A 20 6.84 10.27 10.12
C CYS A 20 7.46 9.65 11.37
N GLU A 21 6.98 8.49 11.81
CA GLU A 21 7.54 7.79 12.96
C GLU A 21 9.01 7.38 12.74
N MET A 22 9.34 6.81 11.58
CA MET A 22 10.70 6.42 11.21
C MET A 22 11.66 7.62 11.20
N LEU A 23 11.19 8.78 10.75
CA LEU A 23 11.98 10.01 10.72
C LEU A 23 11.97 10.78 12.04
N GLY A 24 11.34 10.25 13.10
CA GLY A 24 11.21 10.94 14.39
C GLY A 24 10.40 12.24 14.33
N ILE A 25 9.51 12.36 13.34
CA ILE A 25 8.65 13.52 13.11
C ILE A 25 7.40 13.40 13.96
N ASP A 26 7.30 14.27 14.97
CA ASP A 26 6.13 14.37 15.83
C ASP A 26 4.97 15.08 15.11
N LEU A 27 3.95 14.30 14.71
CA LEU A 27 2.74 14.77 14.03
C LEU A 27 1.83 15.67 14.89
N SER A 28 2.01 15.69 16.22
CA SER A 28 1.24 16.58 17.09
C SER A 28 1.58 18.07 16.87
N LYS A 29 2.77 18.34 16.33
CA LYS A 29 3.25 19.71 16.05
C LYS A 29 2.78 20.17 14.67
N LYS A 30 2.13 21.32 14.60
CA LYS A 30 1.65 21.92 13.35
C LYS A 30 2.73 22.07 12.27
N GLU A 31 3.96 22.38 12.67
CA GLU A 31 5.11 22.57 11.77
C GLU A 31 5.50 21.27 11.03
N ASN A 32 5.21 20.12 11.63
CA ASN A 32 5.60 18.81 11.11
C ASN A 32 4.53 18.18 10.20
N GLN A 33 3.29 18.69 10.23
CA GLN A 33 2.16 18.13 9.48
C GLN A 33 2.36 18.10 7.97
N ASN A 34 3.24 18.96 7.44
CA ASN A 34 3.52 19.08 6.01
C ASN A 34 4.90 18.56 5.60
N LYS A 35 5.62 17.84 6.47
CA LYS A 35 6.95 17.29 6.15
C LYS A 35 6.88 16.02 5.31
N VAL A 36 5.90 15.15 5.57
CA VAL A 36 5.64 13.96 4.75
C VAL A 36 4.31 14.15 4.04
N ARG A 37 4.32 14.17 2.70
CA ARG A 37 3.17 14.52 1.85
C ARG A 37 2.86 13.41 0.88
N ILE A 38 1.58 13.21 0.56
CA ILE A 38 1.15 12.31 -0.52
C ILE A 38 1.31 13.06 -1.86
N ALA A 39 1.88 12.41 -2.87
CA ALA A 39 2.35 13.04 -4.10
C ALA A 39 1.27 13.66 -5.01
N TRP A 40 -0.02 13.39 -4.76
CA TRP A 40 -1.14 13.84 -5.61
C TRP A 40 -2.21 14.62 -4.82
N PRO A 41 -1.88 15.78 -4.22
CA PRO A 41 -2.90 16.61 -3.60
C PRO A 41 -3.82 17.18 -4.69
N THR A 42 -5.13 17.21 -4.42
CA THR A 42 -6.14 17.78 -5.34
C THR A 42 -6.04 19.31 -5.47
N GLY A 43 -5.36 19.97 -4.53
CA GLY A 43 -5.12 21.41 -4.54
C GLY A 43 -3.63 21.76 -4.45
N GLY A 44 -3.31 23.05 -4.55
CA GLY A 44 -1.94 23.53 -4.33
C GLY A 44 -1.51 23.27 -2.89
N ALA A 45 -0.38 22.58 -2.72
CA ALA A 45 0.27 22.44 -1.42
C ALA A 45 1.09 23.71 -1.11
N PRO A 46 1.25 24.08 0.18
CA PRO A 46 2.14 25.17 0.54
C PRO A 46 3.56 24.88 0.04
N GLY A 47 4.17 25.88 -0.60
CA GLY A 47 5.57 25.79 -1.02
C GLY A 47 6.50 25.53 0.16
N TRP A 48 7.71 25.07 -0.12
CA TRP A 48 8.75 24.84 0.87
C TRP A 48 10.05 25.48 0.44
N LYS A 49 10.96 25.66 1.39
CA LYS A 49 12.28 26.23 1.15
C LYS A 49 13.25 25.12 0.77
N ILE A 50 14.32 25.49 0.08
CA ILE A 50 15.41 24.59 -0.30
C ILE A 50 16.08 23.89 0.90
N ASN A 51 16.05 24.53 2.07
CA ASN A 51 16.64 23.99 3.30
C ASN A 51 15.65 23.18 4.14
N ASP A 52 14.39 23.07 3.70
CA ASP A 52 13.38 22.27 4.41
C ASP A 52 13.47 20.81 3.95
N ASP A 53 13.62 19.88 4.90
CA ASP A 53 13.54 18.45 4.61
C ASP A 53 12.07 18.03 4.41
N ILE A 54 11.74 17.59 3.19
CA ILE A 54 10.39 17.17 2.80
C ILE A 54 10.43 15.81 2.12
N CYS A 55 9.50 14.94 2.46
CA CYS A 55 9.30 13.66 1.80
C CYS A 55 7.96 13.62 1.08
N PHE A 56 7.99 13.28 -0.20
CA PHE A 56 6.79 12.94 -0.97
C PHE A 56 6.65 11.42 -1.07
N LEU A 57 5.47 10.92 -0.69
CA LEU A 57 5.09 9.53 -0.77
C LEU A 57 4.20 9.30 -1.99
N ARG A 58 4.56 8.30 -2.78
CA ARG A 58 3.72 7.80 -3.86
C ARG A 58 3.57 6.29 -3.76
N ILE A 59 2.33 5.86 -3.61
CA ILE A 59 1.94 4.46 -3.55
C ILE A 59 1.39 4.06 -4.92
N THR A 60 2.01 3.05 -5.52
CA THR A 60 1.67 2.61 -6.87
C THR A 60 1.43 1.10 -6.86
N PRO A 61 0.18 0.65 -7.14
CA PRO A 61 -0.07 -0.77 -7.38
C PRO A 61 0.78 -1.26 -8.55
N VAL A 62 1.40 -2.43 -8.40
CA VAL A 62 2.23 -3.07 -9.43
C VAL A 62 1.53 -4.33 -9.90
N ASP A 63 1.47 -4.49 -11.22
CA ASP A 63 1.05 -5.75 -11.83
C ASP A 63 2.22 -6.74 -11.77
N ASP A 64 2.09 -7.74 -10.92
CA ASP A 64 3.02 -8.86 -10.78
C ASP A 64 2.31 -10.18 -11.08
N SER A 65 3.06 -11.18 -11.55
CA SER A 65 2.55 -12.55 -11.78
C SER A 65 1.75 -13.11 -10.59
N MET A 66 2.20 -12.87 -9.36
CA MET A 66 1.52 -13.30 -8.13
C MET A 66 0.20 -12.56 -7.92
N THR A 67 0.10 -11.29 -8.34
CA THR A 67 -1.13 -10.49 -8.17
C THR A 67 -2.28 -10.90 -9.08
N ARG A 68 -1.96 -11.56 -10.20
CA ARG A 68 -2.95 -12.03 -11.17
C ARG A 68 -3.67 -13.30 -10.71
N GLN A 69 -3.05 -14.07 -9.81
CA GLN A 69 -3.63 -15.31 -9.33
C GLN A 69 -4.70 -15.05 -8.26
N LEU A 70 -5.88 -15.64 -8.46
CA LEU A 70 -6.99 -15.63 -7.52
C LEU A 70 -7.19 -17.04 -6.98
N ASN A 71 -7.05 -17.21 -5.67
CA ASN A 71 -7.37 -18.47 -5.01
C ASN A 71 -8.83 -18.42 -4.55
N ILE A 72 -9.67 -19.23 -5.18
CA ILE A 72 -11.10 -19.28 -4.89
C ILE A 72 -11.40 -20.56 -4.10
N CYS A 73 -11.94 -20.39 -2.91
CA CYS A 73 -12.40 -21.48 -2.06
C CYS A 73 -13.90 -21.37 -1.85
N TYR A 74 -14.57 -22.53 -1.82
CA TYR A 74 -15.99 -22.65 -1.51
C TYR A 74 -16.13 -23.44 -0.22
N ASP A 75 -16.67 -22.79 0.81
CA ASP A 75 -16.91 -23.40 2.11
C ASP A 75 -18.42 -23.65 2.29
N PRO A 76 -18.87 -24.92 2.28
CA PRO A 76 -20.27 -25.23 2.50
C PRO A 76 -20.65 -24.90 3.95
N VAL A 77 -21.74 -24.13 4.11
CA VAL A 77 -22.26 -23.79 5.44
C VAL A 77 -22.88 -25.04 6.07
N LYS A 78 -22.47 -25.39 7.29
CA LYS A 78 -22.86 -26.65 7.97
C LYS A 78 -24.35 -26.78 8.37
N ASN A 79 -25.23 -25.85 7.98
CA ASN A 79 -26.61 -25.76 8.48
C ASN A 79 -27.71 -25.82 7.39
N ASN A 80 -27.47 -26.46 6.25
CA ASN A 80 -28.50 -26.65 5.20
C ASN A 80 -29.04 -25.32 4.60
N GLU A 81 -28.25 -24.25 4.71
CA GLU A 81 -28.55 -22.94 4.13
C GLU A 81 -28.54 -23.00 2.59
N PRO A 82 -29.38 -22.21 1.89
CA PRO A 82 -29.47 -22.22 0.43
C PRO A 82 -28.28 -21.53 -0.27
N TYR A 83 -27.16 -21.32 0.42
CA TYR A 83 -25.97 -20.66 -0.11
C TYR A 83 -24.66 -21.30 0.42
N THR A 84 -23.60 -21.15 -0.38
CA THR A 84 -22.21 -21.43 0.02
C THR A 84 -21.46 -20.12 0.23
N LYS A 85 -20.48 -20.13 1.14
CA LYS A 85 -19.55 -19.01 1.25
C LYS A 85 -18.46 -19.18 0.21
N LYS A 86 -18.26 -18.16 -0.61
CA LYS A 86 -17.17 -18.05 -1.56
C LYS A 86 -16.13 -17.10 -0.99
N GLN A 87 -14.93 -17.60 -0.76
CA GLN A 87 -13.78 -16.83 -0.34
C GLN A 87 -12.80 -16.69 -1.51
N VAL A 88 -12.39 -15.48 -1.81
CA VAL A 88 -11.37 -15.18 -2.82
C VAL A 88 -10.17 -14.55 -2.15
N GLY A 89 -9.08 -15.30 -2.06
CA GLY A 89 -7.79 -14.84 -1.56
C GLY A 89 -6.86 -14.47 -2.70
N TYR A 90 -6.20 -13.32 -2.62
CA TYR A 90 -5.21 -12.89 -3.61
C TYR A 90 -4.21 -11.91 -3.01
N THR A 91 -3.10 -11.71 -3.71
CA THR A 91 -2.06 -10.77 -3.29
C THR A 91 -2.14 -9.50 -4.13
N ARG A 92 -1.97 -8.33 -3.52
CA ARG A 92 -1.69 -7.09 -4.25
C ARG A 92 -0.27 -6.65 -3.97
N VAL A 93 0.42 -6.18 -5.00
CA VAL A 93 1.77 -5.63 -4.83
C VAL A 93 1.68 -4.12 -4.89
N HIS A 94 2.27 -3.45 -3.90
CA HIS A 94 2.33 -2.00 -3.82
C HIS A 94 3.79 -1.55 -3.78
N LYS A 95 4.18 -0.70 -4.73
CA LYS A 95 5.46 -0.01 -4.71
C LYS A 95 5.29 1.34 -4.02
N ILE A 96 6.01 1.51 -2.92
CA ILE A 96 6.10 2.75 -2.17
C ILE A 96 7.33 3.49 -2.66
N ASN A 97 7.15 4.74 -3.08
CA ASN A 97 8.24 5.61 -3.49
C ASN A 97 8.31 6.78 -2.51
N TRP A 98 9.50 7.01 -1.98
CA TRP A 98 9.85 8.18 -1.20
C TRP A 98 10.73 9.06 -2.09
N THR A 99 10.24 10.27 -2.37
CA THR A 99 11.04 11.32 -3.00
C THR A 99 11.34 12.35 -1.92
N LEU A 100 12.58 12.34 -1.44
CA LEU A 100 13.02 13.21 -0.36
C LEU A 100 13.75 14.42 -0.93
N TYR A 101 13.42 15.60 -0.44
CA TYR A 101 14.09 16.86 -0.70
C TYR A 101 14.75 17.39 0.57
N GLY A 102 15.77 18.23 0.40
CA GLY A 102 16.44 18.95 1.48
C GLY A 102 17.89 18.49 1.70
N PRO A 103 18.64 19.21 2.56
CA PRO A 103 20.05 18.93 2.83
C PRO A 103 20.28 17.52 3.39
N ASN A 104 19.32 16.96 4.13
CA ASN A 104 19.42 15.63 4.73
C ASN A 104 18.68 14.56 3.92
N SER A 105 18.36 14.82 2.65
CA SER A 105 17.53 13.91 1.83
C SER A 105 18.10 12.49 1.75
N TYR A 106 19.42 12.33 1.65
CA TYR A 106 20.07 11.02 1.58
C TYR A 106 20.05 10.28 2.92
N ASP A 107 20.44 10.96 4.00
CA ASP A 107 20.50 10.36 5.35
C ASP A 107 19.10 9.94 5.82
N ASN A 108 18.08 10.75 5.54
CA ASN A 108 16.69 10.39 5.82
C ASN A 108 16.23 9.17 5.01
N ALA A 109 16.68 9.03 3.76
CA ALA A 109 16.36 7.85 2.95
C ALA A 109 17.05 6.59 3.47
N ASP A 110 18.29 6.71 3.94
CA ASP A 110 19.04 5.61 4.56
C ASP A 110 18.41 5.16 5.89
N ILE A 111 17.97 6.12 6.72
CA ILE A 111 17.20 5.83 7.95
C ILE A 111 15.93 5.05 7.62
N ILE A 112 15.14 5.50 6.65
CA ILE A 112 13.92 4.77 6.24
C ILE A 112 14.29 3.35 5.79
N ARG A 113 15.31 3.21 4.93
CA ARG A 113 15.79 1.90 4.46
C ARG A 113 16.22 1.00 5.62
N HIS A 114 16.90 1.53 6.63
CA HIS A 114 17.30 0.76 7.80
C HIS A 114 16.08 0.31 8.62
N LEU A 115 15.15 1.23 8.89
CA LEU A 115 14.02 0.99 9.79
C LEU A 115 12.91 0.12 9.19
N ILE A 116 12.74 0.08 7.86
CA ILE A 116 11.76 -0.84 7.23
C ILE A 116 12.08 -2.33 7.50
N PHE A 117 13.35 -2.66 7.81
CA PHE A 117 13.78 -4.00 8.19
C PHE A 117 13.77 -4.24 9.71
N ASP A 118 13.56 -3.20 10.53
CA ASP A 118 13.47 -3.38 11.98
C ASP A 118 12.17 -4.12 12.35
N ASN A 119 12.31 -5.10 13.25
CA ASN A 119 11.23 -5.96 13.73
C ASN A 119 10.05 -5.17 14.30
N ASN A 120 10.29 -3.99 14.89
CA ASN A 120 9.22 -3.16 15.42
C ASN A 120 8.28 -2.67 14.32
N TYR A 121 8.83 -2.19 13.20
CA TYR A 121 8.05 -1.74 12.05
C TYR A 121 7.50 -2.92 11.25
N MET A 122 8.25 -4.03 11.12
CA MET A 122 7.74 -5.26 10.49
C MET A 122 6.46 -5.80 11.15
N LYS A 123 6.35 -5.69 12.47
CA LYS A 123 5.11 -6.05 13.19
C LYS A 123 3.94 -5.13 12.80
N LYS A 124 4.17 -3.82 12.72
CA LYS A 124 3.15 -2.85 12.29
C LYS A 124 2.67 -3.09 10.86
N PHE A 125 3.58 -3.41 9.95
CA PHE A 125 3.23 -3.81 8.58
C PHE A 125 2.36 -5.09 8.57
N LYS A 126 2.76 -6.10 9.36
CA LYS A 126 2.04 -7.37 9.45
C LYS A 126 0.63 -7.22 10.00
N GLU A 127 0.40 -6.33 10.98
CA GLU A 127 -0.94 -6.02 11.50
C GLU A 127 -1.89 -5.48 10.43
N LYS A 128 -1.34 -4.81 9.40
CA LYS A 128 -2.07 -4.33 8.22
C LYS A 128 -2.06 -5.32 7.04
N ASN A 129 -1.59 -6.55 7.24
CA ASN A 129 -1.39 -7.55 6.18
C ASN A 129 -0.45 -7.11 5.05
N LEU A 130 0.48 -6.19 5.35
CA LEU A 130 1.53 -5.75 4.45
C LEU A 130 2.85 -6.47 4.78
N PHE A 131 3.51 -6.99 3.75
CA PHE A 131 4.74 -7.76 3.88
C PHE A 131 5.79 -7.21 2.93
N LEU A 132 6.94 -6.79 3.47
CA LEU A 132 8.05 -6.26 2.68
C LEU A 132 8.64 -7.33 1.76
N ILE A 133 8.86 -6.99 0.50
CA ILE A 133 9.73 -7.75 -0.40
C ILE A 133 11.16 -7.33 -0.09
N THR A 134 11.99 -8.27 0.36
CA THR A 134 13.32 -8.00 0.92
C THR A 134 14.35 -7.52 -0.11
N ASP A 135 14.04 -7.62 -1.40
CA ASP A 135 14.84 -7.03 -2.48
C ASP A 135 14.60 -5.52 -2.57
N VAL A 136 15.16 -4.79 -1.61
CA VAL A 136 15.03 -3.34 -1.52
C VAL A 136 16.28 -2.68 -2.13
N PRO A 137 16.14 -1.76 -3.11
CA PRO A 137 17.26 -1.04 -3.71
C PRO A 137 17.88 0.01 -2.78
N MET A 138 19.09 0.46 -3.08
CA MET A 138 19.74 1.58 -2.36
C MET A 138 19.10 2.93 -2.72
N PRO A 139 19.06 3.90 -1.79
CA PRO A 139 18.65 5.27 -2.10
C PRO A 139 19.54 5.87 -3.19
N THR A 140 18.94 6.56 -4.15
CA THR A 140 19.64 7.17 -5.28
C THR A 140 19.54 8.68 -5.20
N ARG A 141 20.68 9.34 -4.97
CA ARG A 141 20.76 10.81 -4.99
C ARG A 141 20.64 11.32 -6.43
N LEU A 142 19.63 12.13 -6.68
CA LEU A 142 19.26 12.68 -7.99
C LEU A 142 18.89 14.16 -7.84
N PRO A 143 19.88 15.07 -7.73
CA PRO A 143 19.61 16.49 -7.61
C PRO A 143 18.78 17.00 -8.80
N GLU A 144 17.81 17.85 -8.54
CA GLU A 144 16.83 18.31 -9.53
C GLU A 144 16.96 19.81 -9.78
N LEU A 145 17.10 20.22 -11.05
CA LEU A 145 17.09 21.64 -11.42
C LEU A 145 15.64 22.10 -11.57
N TYR A 146 15.17 22.92 -10.64
CA TYR A 146 13.82 23.48 -10.64
C TYR A 146 13.83 24.96 -10.25
N ASN A 147 13.10 25.80 -11.00
CA ASN A 147 13.11 27.26 -10.85
C ASN A 147 14.52 27.88 -10.85
N ASN A 148 15.40 27.41 -11.74
CA ASN A 148 16.81 27.81 -11.82
C ASN A 148 17.62 27.58 -10.51
N GLN A 149 17.16 26.67 -9.66
CA GLN A 149 17.85 26.27 -8.42
C GLN A 149 18.03 24.75 -8.41
N TRP A 150 19.18 24.30 -7.92
CA TRP A 150 19.44 22.88 -7.70
C TRP A 150 18.86 22.46 -6.37
N TRP A 151 17.92 21.53 -6.42
CA TRP A 151 17.31 20.93 -5.25
C TRP A 151 18.02 19.63 -4.94
N GLU A 152 18.48 19.49 -3.71
CA GLU A 152 18.95 18.19 -3.23
C GLU A 152 17.75 17.26 -3.11
N ARG A 153 17.80 16.18 -3.90
CA ARG A 153 16.76 15.18 -3.97
C ARG A 153 17.37 13.79 -3.92
N THR A 154 16.74 12.91 -3.17
CA THR A 154 17.04 11.48 -3.12
C THR A 154 15.76 10.70 -3.33
N ASP A 155 15.79 9.77 -4.28
CA ASP A 155 14.69 8.85 -4.53
C ASP A 155 15.00 7.50 -3.89
N PHE A 156 14.00 6.95 -3.22
CA PHE A 156 14.04 5.63 -2.60
C PHE A 156 12.72 4.91 -2.86
N SER A 157 12.75 3.59 -3.03
CA SER A 157 11.53 2.82 -3.21
C SER A 157 11.66 1.43 -2.62
N ALA A 158 10.53 0.91 -2.14
CA ALA A 158 10.41 -0.45 -1.61
C ALA A 158 9.05 -1.04 -2.03
N THR A 159 8.98 -2.35 -2.12
CA THR A 159 7.79 -3.05 -2.61
C THR A 159 7.21 -3.93 -1.51
N PHE A 160 5.89 -3.91 -1.35
CA PHE A 160 5.15 -4.65 -0.34
C PHE A 160 4.06 -5.52 -0.97
N ASN A 161 3.87 -6.71 -0.41
CA ASN A 161 2.75 -7.59 -0.68
C ASN A 161 1.62 -7.33 0.33
N GLU A 162 0.42 -7.07 -0.14
CA GLU A 162 -0.81 -7.03 0.65
C GLU A 162 -1.56 -8.36 0.50
N GLY A 163 -1.85 -9.03 1.62
CA GLY A 163 -2.74 -10.18 1.64
C GLY A 163 -4.21 -9.75 1.64
N VAL A 164 -4.94 -10.04 0.56
CA VAL A 164 -6.34 -9.65 0.40
C VAL A 164 -7.26 -10.86 0.45
N THR A 165 -8.36 -10.76 1.20
CA THR A 165 -9.44 -11.76 1.22
C THR A 165 -10.77 -11.06 1.01
N ARG A 166 -11.56 -11.54 0.05
CA ARG A 166 -12.94 -11.09 -0.18
C ARG A 166 -13.91 -12.24 0.02
N VAL A 167 -15.02 -11.96 0.70
CA VAL A 167 -16.04 -12.96 1.04
C VAL A 167 -17.37 -12.55 0.40
N SER A 168 -17.99 -13.51 -0.29
CA SER A 168 -19.30 -13.33 -0.92
C SER A 168 -20.16 -14.59 -0.72
N GLU A 169 -21.47 -14.41 -0.73
CA GLU A 169 -22.43 -15.52 -0.67
C GLU A 169 -22.86 -15.92 -2.07
N VAL A 170 -22.86 -17.21 -2.37
CA VAL A 170 -23.28 -17.76 -3.66
C VAL A 170 -24.43 -18.73 -3.42
N PRO A 171 -25.62 -18.51 -4.00
CA PRO A 171 -26.76 -19.38 -3.79
C PRO A 171 -26.56 -20.75 -4.47
N TYR A 172 -27.10 -21.80 -3.87
CA TYR A 172 -27.21 -23.11 -4.48
C TYR A 172 -28.38 -23.16 -5.47
N ILE A 173 -28.25 -24.00 -6.49
CA ILE A 173 -29.39 -24.39 -7.32
C ILE A 173 -30.18 -25.44 -6.53
N THR A 174 -31.34 -25.05 -6.02
CA THR A 174 -32.19 -25.93 -5.18
C THR A 174 -33.15 -26.80 -5.99
N SER A 175 -33.59 -26.33 -7.16
CA SER A 175 -34.47 -27.08 -8.07
C SER A 175 -34.30 -26.61 -9.51
N ALA A 176 -34.47 -27.51 -10.48
CA ALA A 176 -34.57 -27.19 -11.90
C ALA A 176 -35.76 -27.94 -12.52
N GLU A 177 -36.57 -27.24 -13.31
CA GLU A 177 -37.68 -27.83 -14.05
C GLU A 177 -37.16 -28.44 -15.36
N ILE A 178 -37.40 -29.73 -15.58
CA ILE A 178 -36.97 -30.45 -16.78
C ILE A 178 -38.20 -30.75 -17.63
N VAL A 179 -38.26 -30.19 -18.85
CA VAL A 179 -39.33 -30.44 -19.81
C VAL A 179 -38.80 -31.26 -20.98
N LEU A 180 -39.36 -32.46 -21.17
CA LEU A 180 -39.04 -33.34 -22.30
C LEU A 180 -39.89 -32.98 -23.52
N LYS A 181 -39.26 -32.46 -24.58
CA LYS A 181 -39.92 -32.25 -25.88
C LYS A 181 -39.60 -33.41 -26.82
N HIS A 182 -40.64 -34.14 -27.24
CA HIS A 182 -40.53 -35.19 -28.25
C HIS A 182 -40.73 -34.55 -29.63
N ASN A 183 -39.78 -34.77 -30.55
CA ASN A 183 -40.00 -34.43 -31.95
C ASN A 183 -41.00 -35.43 -32.56
N ARG A 184 -42.06 -34.89 -33.16
CA ARG A 184 -43.03 -35.66 -33.94
C ARG A 184 -42.48 -35.99 -35.32
#